data_AF-A0AAD3H4H8-F1
#
_entry.id   AF-A0AAD3H4H8-F1
#
_cell.length_a   1.000
_cell.length_b   1.000
_cell.length_c   1.000
_cell.angle_alpha   90.00
_cell.angle_beta   90.00
_cell.angle_gamma   90.00
#
_symmetry.space_group_name_H-M   'P 1'
#
loop_
_entity.id
_entity.type
_entity.pdbx_description
1 polymer ?
#
loop_
_entity_poly.entity_id
_entity_poly.type
_entity_poly.pdbx_seq_one_letter_code
_entity_poly.pdbx_strand_id
1 'polypeptide(L)'
;MNMQSDKSKKHRCIVNVGLFKTGTTTLSEIMRDLGLRVFKDFDPSCADVHRRILFNPAQEVEQKIVNDPDYFMQCISHDFVSDGWFALLPCSLLAVKRFAEIAQQANVQLTFVVTERDLNSYIKSEMHHWVRNDLEKKAGLKADEKSQLEVLLKSRYDLHRNGVTNLSSEFKETQMLRLEQIHTKSWGQQMQKVCAQFSPSGFENALNKVGKRNSSPDLPIEALLITMRITKDFDEVLRNVNSLLDDIELDLMVRYLVVVAVDDDEFDSAEMKWLAESLKNRKKMHKLSFLRNPPRAKGQPIPICMIWKAMACRAFEIGASWVIFLGDDVRIHCAYHYRSIYRAFLDIKESLSIQEEGVYFGCPWFNDEGFKGFPTFPIVGRAHYNIYPGFIPEPHQDLFVNQDLDPYLHRLYLKFGSSPCLSDVKLSNHHGGNDLVEARYDRIPAVAWREKILESVCIEPIQKFLDQVTMPKDSNSNTRFQGHSLLLCDVITPSYRINLDYLERICMIDVPPYMRTTFIIIIDNPGQLVDLFRTNLP
;
A
#
# COMPACT_ATOMS: atom_id res chain seq x y z
N MET A 1 -16.75 5.84 -55.61
CA MET A 1 -17.26 6.87 -54.68
C MET A 1 -16.07 7.65 -54.15
N ASN A 2 -15.84 8.86 -54.67
CA ASN A 2 -14.84 9.78 -54.13
C ASN A 2 -15.37 10.32 -52.81
N MET A 3 -14.79 9.91 -51.67
CA MET A 3 -14.95 10.66 -50.42
C MET A 3 -14.30 12.03 -50.64
N GLN A 4 -15.08 13.02 -51.05
CA GLN A 4 -14.75 14.42 -50.79
C GLN A 4 -14.69 14.55 -49.27
N SER A 5 -13.49 14.39 -48.71
CA SER A 5 -13.23 14.63 -47.30
C SER A 5 -13.66 16.05 -47.00
N ASP A 6 -14.66 16.20 -46.15
CA ASP A 6 -15.16 17.49 -45.68
C ASP A 6 -14.02 18.22 -44.95
N LYS A 7 -13.28 19.06 -45.69
CA LYS A 7 -12.11 19.82 -45.20
C LYS A 7 -12.49 20.83 -44.11
N SER A 8 -13.77 20.94 -43.74
CA SER A 8 -14.25 21.85 -42.71
C SER A 8 -14.20 21.27 -41.28
N LYS A 9 -14.10 19.95 -41.12
CA LYS A 9 -14.12 19.33 -39.78
C LYS A 9 -12.73 19.40 -39.13
N LYS A 10 -12.54 20.35 -38.21
CA LYS A 10 -11.36 20.37 -37.31
C LYS A 10 -11.38 19.13 -36.42
N HIS A 11 -10.24 18.44 -36.33
CA HIS A 11 -10.04 17.38 -35.35
C HIS A 11 -10.06 17.96 -33.93
N ARG A 12 -10.51 17.19 -32.94
CA ARG A 12 -10.57 17.62 -31.53
C ARG A 12 -9.62 16.79 -30.67
N CYS A 13 -8.68 17.46 -30.02
CA CYS A 13 -7.81 16.85 -29.02
C CYS A 13 -8.28 17.27 -27.62
N ILE A 14 -8.55 16.27 -26.77
CA ILE A 14 -8.82 16.49 -25.35
C ILE A 14 -7.59 16.08 -24.57
N VAL A 15 -6.97 17.04 -23.91
CA VAL A 15 -5.83 16.79 -23.03
C VAL A 15 -6.33 16.80 -21.60
N ASN A 16 -6.25 15.63 -20.95
CA ASN A 16 -6.50 15.56 -19.52
C ASN A 16 -5.23 16.01 -18.78
N VAL A 17 -5.37 17.03 -17.94
CA VAL A 17 -4.25 17.57 -17.15
C VAL A 17 -4.17 16.89 -15.77
N GLY A 18 -5.12 16.02 -15.43
CA GLY A 18 -5.20 15.39 -14.12
C GLY A 18 -4.06 14.44 -13.79
N LEU A 19 -3.77 14.19 -12.51
CA LEU A 19 -2.64 13.36 -12.08
C LEU A 19 -2.78 11.88 -12.48
N PHE A 20 -1.66 11.18 -12.75
CA PHE A 20 -1.68 9.88 -13.44
C PHE A 20 -2.53 8.85 -12.69
N LYS A 21 -3.49 8.24 -13.39
CA LYS A 21 -4.58 7.39 -12.86
C LYS A 21 -5.22 7.90 -11.56
N THR A 22 -5.29 9.20 -11.25
CA THR A 22 -6.08 9.70 -10.10
C THR A 22 -7.43 10.27 -10.49
N GLY A 23 -7.96 9.91 -11.66
CA GLY A 23 -9.22 10.43 -12.21
C GLY A 23 -9.19 10.42 -13.75
N THR A 24 -7.99 10.31 -14.30
CA THR A 24 -7.74 10.27 -15.74
C THR A 24 -8.13 8.94 -16.39
N THR A 25 -8.02 7.83 -15.66
CA THR A 25 -8.64 6.54 -16.02
C THR A 25 -10.13 6.67 -16.23
N THR A 26 -10.81 7.50 -15.42
CA THR A 26 -12.25 7.74 -15.56
C THR A 26 -12.58 8.35 -16.91
N LEU A 27 -11.95 9.48 -17.26
CA LEU A 27 -12.23 10.17 -18.52
C LEU A 27 -11.83 9.29 -19.72
N SER A 28 -10.66 8.68 -19.65
CA SER A 28 -10.18 7.75 -20.67
C SER A 28 -11.08 6.56 -20.89
N GLU A 29 -11.54 5.91 -19.83
CA GLU A 29 -12.45 4.77 -19.95
C GLU A 29 -13.82 5.20 -20.47
N ILE A 30 -14.32 6.35 -20.03
CA ILE A 30 -15.55 6.95 -20.58
C ILE A 30 -15.41 7.16 -22.09
N MET A 31 -14.31 7.78 -22.51
CA MET A 31 -14.09 8.15 -23.91
C MET A 31 -13.87 6.90 -24.77
N ARG A 32 -13.18 5.90 -24.25
CA ARG A 32 -13.05 4.59 -24.89
C ARG A 32 -14.40 3.89 -25.02
N ASP A 33 -15.23 3.90 -23.97
CA ASP A 33 -16.58 3.34 -24.01
C ASP A 33 -17.48 4.08 -25.02
N LEU A 34 -17.20 5.36 -25.28
CA LEU A 34 -17.84 6.16 -26.34
C LEU A 34 -17.22 5.96 -27.73
N GLY A 35 -16.20 5.12 -27.88
CA GLY A 35 -15.55 4.80 -29.16
C GLY A 35 -14.47 5.78 -29.61
N LEU A 36 -14.00 6.69 -28.73
CA LEU A 36 -12.84 7.51 -29.00
C LEU A 36 -11.53 6.73 -28.81
N ARG A 37 -10.51 7.11 -29.58
CA ARG A 37 -9.16 6.59 -29.38
C ARG A 37 -8.59 7.22 -28.11
N VAL A 38 -8.00 6.38 -27.27
CA VAL A 38 -7.37 6.82 -26.02
C VAL A 38 -5.93 6.35 -26.05
N PHE A 39 -5.00 7.29 -26.01
CA PHE A 39 -3.58 6.98 -25.88
C PHE A 39 -3.25 6.92 -24.40
N LYS A 40 -3.02 5.70 -23.90
CA LYS A 40 -2.62 5.42 -22.51
C LYS A 40 -1.11 5.17 -22.38
N ASP A 41 -0.40 5.16 -23.51
CA ASP A 41 0.92 4.55 -23.57
C ASP A 41 1.97 5.47 -22.94
N PHE A 42 2.44 5.05 -21.77
CA PHE A 42 3.86 5.08 -21.51
C PHE A 42 4.49 4.26 -22.63
N ASP A 43 5.34 4.90 -23.43
CA ASP A 43 6.41 4.19 -24.12
C ASP A 43 6.94 3.10 -23.16
N PRO A 44 7.12 1.83 -23.56
CA PRO A 44 7.75 0.78 -22.75
C PRO A 44 9.19 1.20 -22.44
N SER A 45 9.29 2.17 -21.55
CA SER A 45 10.46 2.97 -21.33
C SER A 45 11.28 2.28 -20.26
N CYS A 46 12.60 2.32 -20.43
CA CYS A 46 13.50 1.73 -19.45
C CYS A 46 13.27 2.35 -18.06
N ALA A 47 13.66 1.64 -17.00
CA ALA A 47 13.53 2.10 -15.62
C ALA A 47 14.04 3.54 -15.41
N ASP A 48 15.06 3.97 -16.16
CA ASP A 48 15.61 5.32 -16.10
C ASP A 48 14.63 6.41 -16.54
N VAL A 49 13.78 6.15 -17.54
CA VAL A 49 12.76 7.12 -17.97
C VAL A 49 11.71 7.26 -16.88
N HIS A 50 11.23 6.15 -16.30
CA HIS A 50 10.31 6.21 -15.16
C HIS A 50 10.94 6.94 -13.98
N ARG A 51 12.23 6.73 -13.71
CA ARG A 51 12.97 7.43 -12.65
C ARG A 51 13.05 8.93 -12.93
N ARG A 52 13.46 9.36 -14.13
CA ARG A 52 13.51 10.80 -14.46
C ARG A 52 12.14 11.44 -14.45
N ILE A 53 11.10 10.74 -14.90
CA ILE A 53 9.71 11.20 -14.78
C ILE A 53 9.32 11.34 -13.30
N LEU A 54 9.71 10.39 -12.45
CA LEU A 54 9.46 10.43 -11.02
C LEU A 54 10.28 11.48 -10.29
N PHE A 55 11.43 11.95 -10.76
CA PHE A 55 12.25 12.96 -10.07
C PHE A 55 12.19 14.36 -10.68
N ASN A 56 12.07 14.45 -12.01
CA ASN A 56 11.99 15.69 -12.76
C ASN A 56 11.01 15.59 -13.95
N PRO A 57 9.70 15.49 -13.69
CA PRO A 57 8.72 15.34 -14.76
C PRO A 57 8.66 16.56 -15.67
N ALA A 58 8.90 17.77 -15.14
CA ALA A 58 8.92 19.00 -15.93
C ALA A 58 9.95 18.91 -17.07
N GLN A 59 11.18 18.54 -16.73
CA GLN A 59 12.27 18.41 -17.69
C GLN A 59 12.02 17.28 -18.69
N GLU A 60 11.61 16.09 -18.23
CA GLU A 60 11.35 14.97 -19.15
C GLU A 60 10.24 15.29 -20.14
N VAL A 61 9.19 15.95 -19.66
CA VAL A 61 8.06 16.33 -20.51
C VAL A 61 8.47 17.44 -21.47
N GLU A 62 9.18 18.47 -20.99
CA GLU A 62 9.75 19.50 -21.87
C GLU A 62 10.67 18.88 -22.93
N GLN A 63 11.54 17.94 -22.56
CA GLN A 63 12.40 17.24 -23.51
C GLN A 63 11.59 16.46 -24.55
N LYS A 64 10.57 15.71 -24.13
CA LYS A 64 9.74 14.92 -25.07
C LYS A 64 8.90 15.80 -25.99
N ILE A 65 8.38 16.94 -25.52
CA ILE A 65 7.46 17.78 -26.31
C ILE A 65 8.22 18.79 -27.16
N VAL A 66 9.20 19.46 -26.56
CA VAL A 66 9.93 20.53 -27.22
C VAL A 66 10.90 19.93 -28.24
N ASN A 67 11.52 18.79 -27.93
CA ASN A 67 12.54 18.21 -28.80
C ASN A 67 12.00 17.12 -29.74
N ASP A 68 10.78 16.60 -29.55
CA ASP A 68 10.14 15.63 -30.45
C ASP A 68 8.68 16.03 -30.80
N PRO A 69 8.50 17.09 -31.61
CA PRO A 69 7.18 17.54 -32.03
C PRO A 69 6.46 16.51 -32.92
N ASP A 70 7.20 15.65 -33.62
CA ASP A 70 6.64 14.64 -34.53
C ASP A 70 5.90 13.55 -33.76
N TYR A 71 6.46 13.08 -32.64
CA TYR A 71 5.77 12.17 -31.72
C TYR A 71 4.42 12.76 -31.28
N PHE A 72 4.39 14.04 -30.91
CA PHE A 72 3.15 14.68 -30.49
C PHE A 72 2.17 14.87 -31.65
N MET A 73 2.65 15.24 -32.83
CA MET A 73 1.84 15.36 -34.05
C MET A 73 1.11 14.06 -34.38
N GLN A 74 1.77 12.91 -34.20
CA GLN A 74 1.13 11.61 -34.35
C GLN A 74 0.00 11.40 -33.34
N CYS A 75 0.20 11.78 -32.07
CA CYS A 75 -0.83 11.70 -31.04
C CYS A 75 -2.05 12.57 -31.38
N ILE A 76 -1.85 13.80 -31.89
CA ILE A 76 -2.94 14.76 -32.13
C ILE A 76 -3.66 14.67 -33.47
N SER A 77 -3.21 13.79 -34.35
CA SER A 77 -3.80 13.59 -35.69
C SER A 77 -5.21 12.96 -35.70
N HIS A 78 -5.79 12.67 -34.53
CA HIS A 78 -7.08 11.98 -34.37
C HIS A 78 -7.96 12.66 -33.31
N ASP A 79 -9.26 12.37 -33.31
CA ASP A 79 -10.10 12.72 -32.15
C ASP A 79 -9.71 11.79 -30.98
N PHE A 80 -8.95 12.29 -30.02
CA PHE A 80 -8.37 11.46 -28.95
C PHE A 80 -8.32 12.14 -27.59
N VAL A 81 -8.20 11.30 -26.56
CA VAL A 81 -7.90 11.72 -25.18
C VAL A 81 -6.50 11.27 -24.81
N SER A 82 -5.66 12.22 -24.41
CA SER A 82 -4.34 11.95 -23.85
C SER A 82 -4.45 11.69 -22.34
N ASP A 83 -3.98 10.53 -21.89
CA ASP A 83 -3.94 10.11 -20.50
C ASP A 83 -2.61 9.42 -20.21
N GLY A 84 -1.78 9.98 -19.32
CA GLY A 84 -0.52 9.35 -18.91
C GLY A 84 0.67 10.31 -18.81
N TRP A 85 0.95 11.10 -19.84
CA TRP A 85 2.13 11.99 -19.85
C TRP A 85 1.91 13.31 -19.11
N PHE A 86 0.73 13.89 -19.29
CA PHE A 86 0.37 15.22 -18.78
C PHE A 86 0.02 15.23 -17.30
N ALA A 87 -0.14 14.02 -16.78
CA ALA A 87 -0.62 13.69 -15.47
C ALA A 87 0.50 13.70 -14.41
N LEU A 88 1.72 14.02 -14.83
CA LEU A 88 2.87 14.23 -13.96
C LEU A 88 3.41 15.66 -14.11
N LEU A 89 2.74 16.50 -14.90
CA LEU A 89 3.11 17.89 -15.11
C LEU A 89 2.82 18.74 -13.86
N PRO A 90 3.83 19.31 -13.20
CA PRO A 90 3.76 20.75 -13.05
C PRO A 90 3.76 21.32 -14.47
N CYS A 91 2.60 21.72 -14.99
CA CYS A 91 2.50 22.26 -16.34
C CYS A 91 3.43 23.47 -16.45
N SER A 92 4.63 23.26 -16.98
CA SER A 92 5.44 24.34 -17.49
C SER A 92 4.57 25.03 -18.52
N LEU A 93 4.24 26.29 -18.26
CA LEU A 93 3.40 27.09 -19.13
C LEU A 93 3.96 27.12 -20.56
N LEU A 94 5.28 27.00 -20.69
CA LEU A 94 5.99 26.89 -21.96
C LEU A 94 5.58 25.62 -22.74
N ALA A 95 5.53 24.47 -22.08
CA ALA A 95 5.11 23.21 -22.71
C ALA A 95 3.65 23.29 -23.18
N VAL A 96 2.76 23.86 -22.37
CA VAL A 96 1.35 24.08 -22.73
C VAL A 96 1.21 25.01 -23.94
N LYS A 97 1.94 26.12 -23.95
CA LYS A 97 1.96 27.05 -25.09
C LYS A 97 2.45 26.35 -26.35
N ARG A 98 3.52 25.56 -26.23
CA ARG A 98 4.04 24.78 -27.35
C ARG A 98 3.02 23.76 -27.86
N PHE A 99 2.27 23.12 -26.98
CA PHE A 99 1.18 22.23 -27.39
C PHE A 99 0.08 22.96 -28.15
N ALA A 100 -0.34 24.12 -27.67
CA ALA A 100 -1.35 24.93 -28.35
C ALA A 100 -0.86 25.36 -29.75
N GLU A 101 0.41 25.75 -29.89
CA GLU A 101 1.03 26.07 -31.18
C GLU A 101 1.03 24.89 -32.15
N ILE A 102 1.48 23.70 -31.69
CA ILE A 102 1.53 22.50 -32.53
C ILE A 102 0.12 22.08 -32.95
N ALA A 103 -0.85 22.10 -32.02
CA ALA A 103 -2.24 21.81 -32.33
C ALA A 103 -2.84 22.81 -33.34
N GLN A 104 -2.53 24.11 -33.19
CA GLN A 104 -2.95 25.13 -34.13
C GLN A 104 -2.38 24.90 -35.53
N GLN A 105 -1.08 24.57 -35.63
CA GLN A 105 -0.42 24.24 -36.90
C GLN A 105 -1.04 23.00 -37.57
N ALA A 106 -1.47 22.03 -36.77
CA ALA A 106 -2.15 20.82 -37.22
C ALA A 106 -3.66 21.01 -37.53
N ASN A 107 -4.20 22.22 -37.36
CA ASN A 107 -5.64 22.51 -37.44
C ASN A 107 -6.50 21.63 -36.49
N VAL A 108 -5.96 21.33 -35.31
CA VAL A 108 -6.61 20.57 -34.24
C VAL A 108 -7.14 21.54 -33.18
N GLN A 109 -8.40 21.38 -32.77
CA GLN A 109 -8.99 22.08 -31.64
C GLN A 109 -8.54 21.41 -30.34
N LEU A 110 -7.73 22.10 -29.55
CA LEU A 110 -7.24 21.63 -28.27
C LEU A 110 -8.21 22.02 -27.15
N THR A 111 -8.56 21.08 -26.27
CA THR A 111 -9.35 21.35 -25.06
C THR A 111 -8.65 20.72 -23.87
N PHE A 112 -8.30 21.53 -22.87
CA PHE A 112 -7.78 21.03 -21.61
C PHE A 112 -8.93 20.71 -20.66
N VAL A 113 -8.92 19.52 -20.11
CA VAL A 113 -9.90 19.06 -19.13
C VAL A 113 -9.19 18.80 -17.82
N VAL A 114 -9.76 19.33 -16.74
CA VAL A 114 -9.27 19.15 -15.39
C VAL A 114 -10.43 18.76 -14.50
N THR A 115 -10.26 17.75 -13.65
CA THR A 115 -11.28 17.43 -12.65
C THR A 115 -11.01 18.17 -11.34
N GLU A 116 -12.06 18.40 -10.56
CA GLU A 116 -11.91 18.87 -9.17
C GLU A 116 -11.07 17.89 -8.34
N ARG A 117 -11.08 16.59 -8.69
CA ARG A 117 -10.15 15.64 -8.11
C ARG A 117 -8.74 16.10 -8.33
N ASP A 118 -8.36 16.50 -9.54
CA ASP A 118 -6.99 16.83 -9.89
C ASP A 118 -6.50 18.09 -9.17
N LEU A 119 -7.40 19.07 -8.97
CA LEU A 119 -7.14 20.26 -8.14
C LEU A 119 -7.00 19.94 -6.65
N ASN A 120 -7.83 19.00 -6.17
CA ASN A 120 -7.92 18.62 -4.77
C ASN A 120 -7.19 17.30 -4.47
N SER A 121 -6.43 16.74 -5.42
CA SER A 121 -5.89 15.37 -5.35
C SER A 121 -4.73 15.41 -4.38
N TYR A 122 -5.08 15.36 -3.10
CA TYR A 122 -4.11 15.15 -2.07
C TYR A 122 -3.39 13.84 -2.37
N ILE A 123 -2.11 13.77 -1.97
CA ILE A 123 -1.34 12.51 -1.84
C ILE A 123 -2.19 11.41 -1.16
N LYS A 124 -3.19 11.81 -0.37
CA LYS A 124 -4.16 10.99 0.37
C LYS A 124 -5.15 10.13 -0.46
N SER A 125 -5.20 10.19 -1.80
CA SER A 125 -6.08 9.25 -2.51
C SER A 125 -5.40 7.90 -2.77
N GLU A 126 -6.10 6.81 -2.48
CA GLU A 126 -5.67 5.43 -2.75
C GLU A 126 -5.11 5.25 -4.16
N MET A 127 -5.80 5.79 -5.16
CA MET A 127 -5.39 5.68 -6.57
C MET A 127 -4.03 6.34 -6.84
N HIS A 128 -3.71 7.45 -6.14
CA HIS A 128 -2.39 8.09 -6.23
C HIS A 128 -1.31 7.16 -5.68
N HIS A 129 -1.60 6.47 -4.58
CA HIS A 129 -0.69 5.48 -3.98
C HIS A 129 -0.41 4.30 -4.93
N TRP A 130 -1.46 3.72 -5.54
CA TRP A 130 -1.32 2.59 -6.47
C TRP A 130 -0.42 2.94 -7.64
N VAL A 131 -0.71 4.07 -8.28
CA VAL A 131 0.07 4.60 -9.40
C VAL A 131 1.52 4.78 -9.03
N ARG A 132 1.73 5.43 -7.89
CA ARG A 132 3.05 5.80 -7.44
C ARG A 132 3.89 4.57 -7.17
N ASN A 133 3.39 3.63 -6.37
CA ASN A 133 4.18 2.46 -6.01
C ASN A 133 4.44 1.55 -7.22
N ASP A 134 3.47 1.42 -8.14
CA ASP A 134 3.71 0.73 -9.43
C ASP A 134 4.85 1.39 -10.22
N LEU A 135 4.88 2.72 -10.28
CA LEU A 135 5.94 3.47 -10.96
C LEU A 135 7.28 3.38 -10.21
N GLU A 136 7.29 3.46 -8.88
CA GLU A 136 8.50 3.29 -8.06
C GLU A 136 9.12 1.91 -8.27
N LYS A 137 8.29 0.86 -8.30
CA LYS A 137 8.69 -0.51 -8.58
C LYS A 137 9.23 -0.65 -10.01
N LYS A 138 8.54 -0.08 -11.00
CA LYS A 138 9.00 -0.08 -12.41
C LYS A 138 10.28 0.74 -12.62
N ALA A 139 10.48 1.79 -11.84
CA ALA A 139 11.69 2.61 -11.85
C ALA A 139 12.83 1.98 -11.05
N GLY A 140 12.55 0.94 -10.25
CA GLY A 140 13.55 0.30 -9.38
C GLY A 140 14.12 1.25 -8.32
N LEU A 141 13.30 2.16 -7.78
CA LEU A 141 13.77 3.15 -6.81
C LEU A 141 14.27 2.49 -5.53
N LYS A 142 15.40 2.98 -5.01
CA LYS A 142 15.94 2.60 -3.70
C LYS A 142 15.19 3.31 -2.56
N ALA A 143 15.39 2.87 -1.32
CA ALA A 143 14.70 3.41 -0.16
C ALA A 143 14.95 4.91 0.07
N ASP A 144 16.20 5.36 -0.06
CA ASP A 144 16.61 6.77 0.03
C ASP A 144 15.95 7.63 -1.06
N GLU A 145 15.86 7.08 -2.27
CA GLU A 145 15.18 7.72 -3.39
C GLU A 145 13.67 7.82 -3.17
N LYS A 146 13.03 6.80 -2.61
CA LYS A 146 11.61 6.85 -2.22
C LYS A 146 11.36 7.95 -1.20
N SER A 147 12.25 8.11 -0.21
CA SER A 147 12.19 9.21 0.75
C SER A 147 12.36 10.58 0.10
N GLN A 148 13.30 10.75 -0.83
CA GLN A 148 13.45 12.00 -1.58
C GLN A 148 12.22 12.30 -2.45
N LEU A 149 11.66 11.26 -3.08
CA LEU A 149 10.45 11.36 -3.89
C LEU A 149 9.27 11.87 -3.06
N GLU A 150 9.14 11.50 -1.79
CA GLU A 150 8.11 12.08 -0.90
C GLU A 150 8.17 13.60 -0.82
N VAL A 151 9.37 14.11 -0.56
CA VAL A 151 9.61 15.54 -0.39
C VAL A 151 9.27 16.26 -1.70
N LEU A 152 9.71 15.70 -2.83
CA LEU A 152 9.44 16.25 -4.16
C LEU A 152 7.96 16.20 -4.52
N LEU A 153 7.23 15.13 -4.17
CA LEU A 153 5.80 15.01 -4.47
C LEU A 153 4.96 16.06 -3.75
N LYS A 154 5.35 16.43 -2.52
CA LYS A 154 4.72 17.54 -1.81
C LYS A 154 4.88 18.86 -2.59
N SER A 155 6.10 19.18 -3.02
CA SER A 155 6.35 20.36 -3.85
C SER A 155 5.63 20.28 -5.21
N ARG A 156 5.48 19.09 -5.77
CA ARG A 156 4.75 18.90 -7.03
C ARG A 156 3.27 19.13 -6.91
N TYR A 157 2.65 18.78 -5.79
CA TYR A 157 1.25 19.10 -5.57
C TYR A 157 1.02 20.61 -5.70
N ASP A 158 1.87 21.41 -5.02
CA ASP A 158 1.77 22.87 -5.08
C ASP A 158 2.02 23.39 -6.50
N LEU A 159 3.05 22.88 -7.18
CA LEU A 159 3.35 23.25 -8.56
C LEU A 159 2.25 22.84 -9.55
N HIS A 160 1.67 21.66 -9.39
CA HIS A 160 0.57 21.16 -10.21
C HIS A 160 -0.68 22.00 -10.02
N ARG A 161 -1.07 22.25 -8.76
CA ARG A 161 -2.21 23.12 -8.42
C ARG A 161 -2.03 24.52 -9.00
N ASN A 162 -0.84 25.11 -8.86
CA ASN A 162 -0.52 26.41 -9.45
C ASN A 162 -0.56 26.37 -10.98
N GLY A 163 0.00 25.32 -11.59
CA GLY A 163 0.00 25.12 -13.04
C GLY A 163 -1.41 25.00 -13.61
N VAL A 164 -2.28 24.22 -12.98
CA VAL A 164 -3.70 24.12 -13.33
C VAL A 164 -4.42 25.47 -13.16
N THR A 165 -4.15 26.18 -12.05
CA THR A 165 -4.73 27.51 -11.82
C THR A 165 -4.33 28.48 -12.93
N ASN A 166 -3.05 28.51 -13.30
CA ASN A 166 -2.53 29.34 -14.38
C ASN A 166 -3.12 28.95 -15.73
N LEU A 167 -3.22 27.64 -16.02
CA LEU A 167 -3.84 27.12 -17.23
C LEU A 167 -5.27 27.63 -17.40
N SER A 168 -6.06 27.61 -16.32
CA SER A 168 -7.43 28.10 -16.32
C SER A 168 -7.53 29.62 -16.59
N SER A 169 -6.49 30.38 -16.20
CA SER A 169 -6.42 31.83 -16.43
C SER A 169 -5.95 32.20 -17.83
N GLU A 170 -5.02 31.43 -18.41
CA GLU A 170 -4.43 31.72 -19.73
C GLU A 170 -5.22 31.11 -20.89
N PHE A 171 -5.84 29.95 -20.69
CA PHE A 171 -6.57 29.23 -21.73
C PHE A 171 -8.06 29.20 -21.39
N LYS A 172 -8.84 30.06 -22.08
CA LYS A 172 -10.31 30.15 -21.94
C LYS A 172 -11.04 28.83 -22.22
N GLU A 173 -10.39 27.89 -22.91
CA GLU A 173 -10.93 26.59 -23.30
C GLU A 173 -10.73 25.52 -22.21
N THR A 174 -10.12 25.85 -21.08
CA THR A 174 -10.00 24.93 -19.94
C THR A 174 -11.37 24.65 -19.33
N GLN A 175 -11.77 23.38 -19.29
CA GLN A 175 -13.01 22.94 -18.65
C GLN A 175 -12.71 22.28 -17.31
N MET A 176 -13.26 22.84 -16.24
CA MET A 176 -13.19 22.25 -14.89
C MET A 176 -14.43 21.38 -14.63
N LEU A 177 -14.19 20.09 -14.42
CA LEU A 177 -15.23 19.11 -14.15
C LEU A 177 -15.33 18.83 -12.65
N ARG A 178 -16.42 19.22 -12.00
CA ARG A 178 -16.61 19.00 -10.55
C ARG A 178 -17.01 17.57 -10.25
N LEU A 179 -16.31 16.87 -9.36
CA LEU A 179 -16.60 15.44 -9.11
C LEU A 179 -17.93 15.24 -8.40
N GLU A 180 -18.30 16.17 -7.51
CA GLU A 180 -19.61 16.21 -6.82
C GLU A 180 -20.80 16.19 -7.80
N GLN A 181 -20.56 16.58 -9.06
CA GLN A 181 -21.54 16.63 -10.13
C GLN A 181 -21.53 15.40 -11.05
N ILE A 182 -20.65 14.41 -10.86
CA ILE A 182 -20.58 13.20 -11.71
C ILE A 182 -21.91 12.47 -11.79
N HIS A 183 -22.71 12.49 -10.72
CA HIS A 183 -24.04 11.88 -10.67
C HIS A 183 -25.17 12.79 -11.12
N THR A 184 -24.86 14.00 -11.59
CA THR A 184 -25.85 14.97 -12.06
C THR A 184 -25.80 15.06 -13.59
N LYS A 185 -26.93 15.38 -14.24
CA LYS A 185 -27.01 15.59 -15.70
C LYS A 185 -26.03 16.67 -16.24
N SER A 186 -25.42 17.46 -15.35
CA SER A 186 -24.53 18.57 -15.72
C SER A 186 -23.21 18.14 -16.35
N TRP A 187 -22.64 16.99 -15.97
CA TRP A 187 -21.38 16.49 -16.55
C TRP A 187 -21.54 16.11 -18.02
N GLY A 188 -22.60 15.35 -18.34
CA GLY A 188 -22.91 14.98 -19.73
C GLY A 188 -23.15 16.21 -20.61
N GLN A 189 -23.77 17.27 -20.07
CA GLN A 189 -23.97 18.54 -20.78
C GLN A 189 -22.68 19.33 -20.98
N GLN A 190 -21.79 19.38 -19.97
CA GLN A 190 -20.48 20.03 -20.10
C GLN A 190 -19.60 19.28 -21.13
N MET A 191 -19.59 17.95 -21.07
CA MET A 191 -18.83 17.13 -22.02
C MET A 191 -19.43 17.14 -23.41
N GLN A 192 -20.74 17.31 -23.58
CA GLN A 192 -21.36 17.52 -24.90
C GLN A 192 -20.86 18.82 -25.55
N LYS A 193 -20.57 19.88 -24.78
CA LYS A 193 -19.98 21.11 -25.34
C LYS A 193 -18.58 20.85 -25.91
N VAL A 194 -17.83 19.93 -25.31
CA VAL A 194 -16.50 19.49 -25.77
C VAL A 194 -16.61 18.50 -26.93
N CYS A 195 -17.54 17.54 -26.85
CA CYS A 195 -17.75 16.45 -27.79
C CYS A 195 -19.21 16.39 -28.28
N ALA A 196 -19.63 17.38 -29.06
CA ALA A 196 -20.99 17.50 -29.60
C ALA A 196 -21.52 16.27 -30.37
N GLN A 197 -20.62 15.36 -30.77
CA GLN A 197 -20.97 14.13 -31.49
C GLN A 197 -21.58 13.02 -30.62
N PHE A 198 -21.50 13.12 -29.28
CA PHE A 198 -22.11 12.14 -28.39
C PHE A 198 -23.33 12.73 -27.68
N SER A 199 -24.36 11.91 -27.48
CA SER A 199 -25.54 12.31 -26.72
C SER A 199 -25.20 12.45 -25.24
N PRO A 200 -25.91 13.32 -24.50
CA PRO A 200 -25.81 13.39 -23.04
C PRO A 200 -26.02 12.03 -22.35
N SER A 201 -26.94 11.21 -22.88
CA SER A 201 -27.22 9.87 -22.35
C SER A 201 -26.06 8.88 -22.57
N GLY A 202 -25.32 9.00 -23.68
CA GLY A 202 -24.13 8.21 -23.92
C GLY A 202 -23.05 8.52 -22.88
N PHE A 203 -22.81 9.81 -22.63
CA PHE A 203 -21.90 10.26 -21.58
C PHE A 203 -22.35 9.81 -20.19
N GLU A 204 -23.64 9.93 -19.85
CA GLU A 204 -24.18 9.52 -18.55
C GLU A 204 -24.04 8.02 -18.32
N ASN A 205 -24.28 7.19 -19.35
CA ASN A 205 -24.09 5.74 -19.25
C ASN A 205 -22.62 5.36 -19.03
N ALA A 206 -21.72 5.96 -19.81
CA ALA A 206 -20.28 5.75 -19.63
C ALA A 206 -19.81 6.25 -18.26
N LEU A 207 -20.28 7.42 -17.81
CA LEU A 207 -20.01 7.99 -16.49
C LEU A 207 -20.51 7.10 -15.36
N ASN A 208 -21.72 6.56 -15.46
CA ASN A 208 -22.26 5.67 -14.42
C ASN A 208 -21.48 4.35 -14.32
N LYS A 209 -21.01 3.84 -15.47
CA LYS A 209 -20.18 2.63 -15.52
C LYS A 209 -18.78 2.87 -14.94
N VAL A 210 -18.18 4.03 -15.24
CA VAL A 210 -16.78 4.33 -14.93
C VAL A 210 -16.61 5.10 -13.61
N GLY A 211 -17.54 5.98 -13.25
CA GLY A 211 -17.57 6.71 -11.98
C GLY A 211 -17.67 5.78 -10.78
N LYS A 212 -18.44 4.68 -10.88
CA LYS A 212 -18.46 3.61 -9.89
C LYS A 212 -17.13 2.85 -9.77
N ARG A 213 -16.35 2.77 -10.85
CA ARG A 213 -15.03 2.11 -10.86
C ARG A 213 -13.91 2.98 -10.30
N ASN A 214 -14.09 4.31 -10.33
CA ASN A 214 -13.05 5.28 -9.96
C ASN A 214 -13.35 6.07 -8.67
N SER A 215 -14.47 5.78 -7.98
CA SER A 215 -14.64 6.23 -6.60
C SER A 215 -13.47 5.69 -5.78
N SER A 216 -12.70 6.57 -5.15
CA SER A 216 -11.66 6.10 -4.23
C SER A 216 -12.36 5.45 -3.05
N PRO A 217 -12.05 4.18 -2.74
CA PRO A 217 -12.47 3.61 -1.49
C PRO A 217 -11.99 4.50 -0.34
N ASP A 218 -12.69 4.42 0.78
CA ASP A 218 -12.14 4.97 2.01
C ASP A 218 -10.79 4.31 2.27
N LEU A 219 -9.78 5.13 2.54
CA LEU A 219 -8.47 4.61 2.92
C LEU A 219 -8.64 3.65 4.12
N PRO A 220 -7.96 2.49 4.11
CA PRO A 220 -8.00 1.57 5.22
C PRO A 220 -7.60 2.20 6.56
N ILE A 221 -7.96 1.54 7.65
CA ILE A 221 -7.57 1.99 8.99
C ILE A 221 -6.57 1.01 9.58
N GLU A 222 -5.36 1.49 9.86
CA GLU A 222 -4.32 0.75 10.57
C GLU A 222 -4.59 0.76 12.07
N ALA A 223 -4.55 -0.38 12.74
CA ALA A 223 -4.63 -0.44 14.19
C ALA A 223 -3.29 -0.78 14.82
N LEU A 224 -2.81 0.10 15.69
CA LEU A 224 -1.61 -0.12 16.50
C LEU A 224 -2.04 -0.72 17.84
N LEU A 225 -1.60 -1.94 18.12
CA LEU A 225 -1.88 -2.65 19.35
C LEU A 225 -0.65 -2.55 20.24
N ILE A 226 -0.69 -1.63 21.21
CA ILE A 226 0.44 -1.33 22.10
C ILE A 226 0.20 -1.95 23.48
N THR A 227 1.04 -2.91 23.86
CA THR A 227 1.07 -3.47 25.22
C THR A 227 2.16 -2.80 26.03
N MET A 228 1.85 -2.28 27.21
CA MET A 228 2.81 -1.52 28.02
C MET A 228 2.71 -1.80 29.53
N ARG A 229 3.78 -1.47 30.24
CA ARG A 229 3.89 -1.40 31.70
C ARG A 229 4.23 0.04 32.07
N ILE A 230 3.41 0.69 32.88
CA ILE A 230 3.46 2.15 33.07
C ILE A 230 4.33 2.55 34.28
N THR A 231 4.34 1.74 35.34
CA THR A 231 4.83 2.21 36.66
C THR A 231 6.35 2.24 36.81
N LYS A 232 7.10 1.58 35.93
CA LYS A 232 8.56 1.73 35.84
C LYS A 232 8.87 2.62 34.65
N ASP A 233 9.49 3.77 34.91
CA ASP A 233 9.99 4.68 33.88
C ASP A 233 8.90 5.28 32.98
N PHE A 234 7.80 5.76 33.58
CA PHE A 234 6.67 6.38 32.86
C PHE A 234 7.10 7.42 31.81
N ASP A 235 8.04 8.31 32.16
CA ASP A 235 8.56 9.33 31.25
C ASP A 235 9.25 8.74 30.01
N GLU A 236 9.88 7.56 30.16
CA GLU A 236 10.49 6.84 29.03
C GLU A 236 9.41 6.17 28.17
N VAL A 237 8.50 5.41 28.78
CA VAL A 237 7.37 4.77 28.08
C VAL A 237 6.61 5.80 27.26
N LEU A 238 6.31 6.94 27.88
CA LEU A 238 5.63 8.04 27.25
C LEU A 238 6.40 8.63 26.06
N ARG A 239 7.71 8.85 26.22
CA ARG A 239 8.57 9.36 25.13
C ARG A 239 8.62 8.37 23.98
N ASN A 240 8.73 7.07 24.28
CA ASN A 240 8.81 6.03 23.26
C ASN A 240 7.50 5.88 22.49
N VAL A 241 6.35 5.85 23.19
CA VAL A 241 5.02 5.81 22.55
C VAL A 241 4.79 7.05 21.68
N ASN A 242 5.12 8.26 22.17
CA ASN A 242 4.98 9.45 21.34
C ASN A 242 5.91 9.42 20.12
N SER A 243 7.15 8.96 20.29
CA SER A 243 8.10 8.83 19.18
C SER A 243 7.62 7.83 18.13
N LEU A 244 7.08 6.68 18.55
CA LEU A 244 6.46 5.71 17.65
C LEU A 244 5.29 6.35 16.87
N LEU A 245 4.39 7.06 17.56
CA LEU A 245 3.27 7.70 16.90
C LEU A 245 3.69 8.87 16.00
N ASP A 246 4.77 9.58 16.33
CA ASP A 246 5.39 10.57 15.45
C ASP A 246 5.92 9.90 14.17
N ASP A 247 6.60 8.75 14.28
CA ASP A 247 7.07 7.96 13.14
C ASP A 247 5.90 7.51 12.26
N ILE A 248 4.83 6.97 12.86
CA ILE A 248 3.59 6.57 12.15
C ILE A 248 3.00 7.76 11.39
N GLU A 249 2.96 8.93 12.02
CA GLU A 249 2.39 10.14 11.44
C GLU A 249 3.25 10.80 10.36
N LEU A 250 4.48 10.33 10.12
CA LEU A 250 5.28 10.73 8.97
C LEU A 250 4.60 10.35 7.66
N ASP A 251 3.89 9.22 7.60
CA ASP A 251 3.09 8.87 6.43
C ASP A 251 1.83 9.74 6.39
N LEU A 252 1.75 10.63 5.39
CA LEU A 252 0.65 11.60 5.25
C LEU A 252 -0.69 10.95 4.89
N MET A 253 -0.69 9.69 4.44
CA MET A 253 -1.89 8.92 4.11
C MET A 253 -2.42 8.11 5.29
N VAL A 254 -1.64 7.97 6.36
CA VAL A 254 -2.02 7.08 7.45
C VAL A 254 -3.37 7.50 8.04
N ARG A 255 -4.26 6.53 8.14
CA ARG A 255 -5.42 6.58 9.03
C ARG A 255 -5.20 5.49 10.04
N TYR A 256 -4.99 5.87 11.29
CA TYR A 256 -4.69 4.90 12.32
C TYR A 256 -5.59 5.05 13.53
N LEU A 257 -5.75 3.96 14.27
CA LEU A 257 -6.30 3.93 15.60
C LEU A 257 -5.31 3.24 16.54
N VAL A 258 -5.45 3.49 17.83
CA VAL A 258 -4.61 2.86 18.85
C VAL A 258 -5.48 2.08 19.81
N VAL A 259 -5.11 0.83 20.07
CA VAL A 259 -5.61 0.07 21.21
C VAL A 259 -4.46 -0.13 22.16
N VAL A 260 -4.61 0.36 23.39
CA VAL A 260 -3.60 0.23 24.44
C VAL A 260 -4.11 -0.76 25.48
N ALA A 261 -3.30 -1.75 25.81
CA ALA A 261 -3.58 -2.69 26.89
C ALA A 261 -2.62 -2.45 28.06
N VAL A 262 -3.21 -2.35 29.25
CA VAL A 262 -2.54 -1.93 30.48
C VAL A 262 -2.84 -2.93 31.58
N ASP A 263 -1.85 -3.24 32.40
CA ASP A 263 -2.02 -4.14 33.54
C ASP A 263 -3.07 -3.61 34.53
N ASP A 264 -3.84 -4.52 35.14
CA ASP A 264 -4.96 -4.17 36.02
C ASP A 264 -4.57 -3.24 37.17
N ASP A 265 -3.40 -3.46 37.76
CA ASP A 265 -2.83 -2.68 38.86
C ASP A 265 -2.35 -1.28 38.45
N GLU A 266 -2.22 -1.02 37.15
CA GLU A 266 -1.76 0.26 36.59
C GLU A 266 -2.89 1.03 35.89
N PHE A 267 -4.01 0.38 35.57
CA PHE A 267 -5.07 0.94 34.72
C PHE A 267 -5.70 2.21 35.31
N ASP A 268 -5.85 2.28 36.63
CA ASP A 268 -6.47 3.43 37.33
C ASP A 268 -5.44 4.47 37.83
N SER A 269 -4.16 4.30 37.49
CA SER A 269 -3.06 5.18 37.91
C SER A 269 -3.17 6.61 37.36
N ALA A 270 -2.44 7.54 37.97
CA ALA A 270 -2.39 8.93 37.51
C ALA A 270 -1.66 9.05 36.16
N GLU A 271 -0.59 8.27 36.02
CA GLU A 271 0.23 8.09 34.83
C GLU A 271 -0.62 7.62 33.65
N MET A 272 -1.52 6.65 33.88
CA MET A 272 -2.43 6.17 32.84
C MET A 272 -3.41 7.25 32.37
N LYS A 273 -3.95 8.07 33.29
CA LYS A 273 -4.82 9.20 32.94
C LYS A 273 -4.07 10.23 32.10
N TRP A 274 -2.83 10.54 32.48
CA TRP A 274 -1.97 11.45 31.76
C TRP A 274 -1.67 10.93 30.34
N LEU A 275 -1.31 9.65 30.20
CA LEU A 275 -1.08 9.02 28.90
C LEU A 275 -2.34 9.10 28.03
N ALA A 276 -3.51 8.77 28.59
CA ALA A 276 -4.76 8.84 27.87
C ALA A 276 -5.09 10.25 27.37
N GLU A 277 -4.81 11.29 28.16
CA GLU A 277 -4.98 12.68 27.74
C GLU A 277 -4.01 13.07 26.63
N SER A 278 -2.72 12.70 26.77
CA SER A 278 -1.69 12.92 25.75
C SER A 278 -2.09 12.29 24.41
N LEU A 279 -2.55 11.04 24.42
CA LEU A 279 -2.96 10.34 23.20
C LEU A 279 -4.21 10.96 22.59
N LYS A 280 -5.23 11.34 23.39
CA LYS A 280 -6.46 12.00 22.90
C LYS A 280 -6.20 13.30 22.15
N ASN A 281 -5.12 14.00 22.46
CA ASN A 281 -4.76 15.27 21.83
C ASN A 281 -4.14 15.12 20.42
N ARG A 282 -3.87 13.90 19.94
CA ARG A 282 -3.30 13.66 18.60
C ARG A 282 -4.35 13.86 17.50
N LYS A 283 -4.11 14.85 16.62
CA LYS A 283 -5.06 15.28 15.58
C LYS A 283 -5.30 14.25 14.46
N LYS A 284 -4.32 13.40 14.16
CA LYS A 284 -4.39 12.42 13.06
C LYS A 284 -4.97 11.07 13.48
N MET A 285 -5.03 10.79 14.78
CA MET A 285 -5.56 9.53 15.30
C MET A 285 -7.07 9.47 15.12
N HIS A 286 -7.55 8.40 14.49
CA HIS A 286 -8.97 8.21 14.20
C HIS A 286 -9.76 7.83 15.45
N LYS A 287 -9.25 6.86 16.22
CA LYS A 287 -9.88 6.33 17.44
C LYS A 287 -8.82 5.87 18.43
N LEU A 288 -9.18 5.86 19.71
CA LEU A 288 -8.37 5.37 20.81
C LEU A 288 -9.23 4.46 21.70
N SER A 289 -8.71 3.29 22.07
CA SER A 289 -9.35 2.37 23.00
C SER A 289 -8.35 1.91 24.04
N PHE A 290 -8.80 1.77 25.28
CA PHE A 290 -8.01 1.22 26.38
C PHE A 290 -8.63 -0.09 26.81
N LEU A 291 -7.79 -1.11 27.02
CA LEU A 291 -8.17 -2.40 27.58
C LEU A 291 -7.42 -2.60 28.90
N ARG A 292 -8.18 -3.06 29.90
CA ARG A 292 -7.64 -3.50 31.17
C ARG A 292 -7.30 -4.97 31.05
N ASN A 293 -6.05 -5.33 31.27
CA ASN A 293 -5.62 -6.72 31.30
C ASN A 293 -6.30 -7.44 32.47
N PRO A 294 -6.58 -8.75 32.36
CA PRO A 294 -7.14 -9.50 33.48
C PRO A 294 -6.17 -9.48 34.67
N PRO A 295 -6.69 -9.44 35.92
CA PRO A 295 -5.86 -9.55 37.11
C PRO A 295 -5.15 -10.90 37.13
N ARG A 296 -3.95 -10.93 37.70
CA ARG A 296 -3.11 -12.13 37.76
C ARG A 296 -2.51 -12.32 39.15
N ALA A 297 -2.31 -13.58 39.53
CA ALA A 297 -1.56 -13.89 40.75
C ALA A 297 -0.07 -13.57 40.56
N LYS A 298 0.59 -13.17 41.66
CA LYS A 298 2.04 -12.93 41.65
C LYS A 298 2.79 -14.20 41.22
N GLY A 299 3.71 -14.06 40.27
CA GLY A 299 4.50 -15.17 39.74
C GLY A 299 3.83 -15.96 38.60
N GLN A 300 2.59 -15.62 38.21
CA GLN A 300 2.03 -16.18 36.99
C GLN A 300 2.57 -15.47 35.74
N PRO A 301 2.82 -16.22 34.65
CA PRO A 301 3.21 -15.66 33.36
C PRO A 301 2.13 -14.70 32.84
N ILE A 302 2.54 -13.65 32.14
CA ILE A 302 1.59 -12.76 31.46
C ILE A 302 1.06 -13.44 30.21
N PRO A 303 -0.26 -13.61 30.02
CA PRO A 303 -0.83 -14.19 28.82
C PRO A 303 -0.87 -13.17 27.67
N ILE A 304 0.28 -12.71 27.18
CA ILE A 304 0.37 -11.63 26.17
C ILE A 304 -0.43 -11.95 24.91
N CYS A 305 -0.50 -13.22 24.51
CA CYS A 305 -1.21 -13.64 23.31
C CYS A 305 -2.73 -13.48 23.49
N MET A 306 -3.25 -13.68 24.71
CA MET A 306 -4.68 -13.43 25.01
C MET A 306 -5.00 -11.94 25.06
N ILE A 307 -4.06 -11.13 25.56
CA ILE A 307 -4.18 -9.67 25.55
C ILE A 307 -4.21 -9.16 24.11
N TRP A 308 -3.26 -9.61 23.28
CA TRP A 308 -3.19 -9.32 21.86
C TRP A 308 -4.44 -9.73 21.10
N LYS A 309 -4.99 -10.92 21.37
CA LYS A 309 -6.30 -11.34 20.87
C LYS A 309 -7.40 -10.33 21.22
N ALA A 310 -7.54 -9.95 22.49
CA ALA A 310 -8.57 -9.01 22.92
C ALA A 310 -8.41 -7.63 22.26
N MET A 311 -7.18 -7.14 22.13
CA MET A 311 -6.86 -5.89 21.44
C MET A 311 -7.21 -5.95 19.95
N ALA A 312 -6.86 -7.05 19.27
CA ALA A 312 -7.14 -7.25 17.85
C ALA A 312 -8.66 -7.30 17.59
N CYS A 313 -9.41 -8.10 18.36
CA CYS A 313 -10.87 -8.12 18.29
C CYS A 313 -11.44 -6.72 18.48
N ARG A 314 -10.98 -5.98 19.50
CA ARG A 314 -11.44 -4.61 19.75
C ARG A 314 -11.15 -3.68 18.59
N ALA A 315 -9.96 -3.74 18.02
CA ALA A 315 -9.57 -2.93 16.85
C ALA A 315 -10.47 -3.22 15.64
N PHE A 316 -10.76 -4.49 15.36
CA PHE A 316 -11.65 -4.87 14.26
C PHE A 316 -13.10 -4.43 14.50
N GLU A 317 -13.62 -4.52 15.73
CA GLU A 317 -14.95 -3.99 16.08
C GLU A 317 -15.09 -2.49 15.79
N ILE A 318 -14.03 -1.71 16.03
CA ILE A 318 -14.07 -0.25 15.84
C ILE A 318 -13.67 0.22 14.44
N GLY A 319 -13.39 -0.70 13.51
CA GLY A 319 -13.22 -0.40 12.08
C GLY A 319 -11.84 -0.62 11.49
N ALA A 320 -10.89 -1.25 12.19
CA ALA A 320 -9.54 -1.50 11.65
C ALA A 320 -9.56 -2.39 10.40
N SER A 321 -8.79 -2.05 9.38
CA SER A 321 -8.58 -2.86 8.17
C SER A 321 -7.50 -3.92 8.38
N TRP A 322 -6.50 -3.62 9.21
CA TRP A 322 -5.50 -4.55 9.73
C TRP A 322 -5.04 -4.12 11.12
N VAL A 323 -4.39 -5.04 11.81
CA VAL A 323 -3.79 -4.81 13.13
C VAL A 323 -2.28 -5.07 13.09
N ILE A 324 -1.54 -4.35 13.94
CA ILE A 324 -0.10 -4.51 14.13
C ILE A 324 0.16 -4.62 15.62
N PHE A 325 0.85 -5.68 16.05
CA PHE A 325 1.27 -5.86 17.43
C PHE A 325 2.59 -5.14 17.62
N LEU A 326 2.65 -4.14 18.50
CA LEU A 326 3.87 -3.35 18.75
C LEU A 326 4.17 -3.26 20.24
N GLY A 327 5.45 -3.32 20.58
CA GLY A 327 5.95 -2.92 21.89
C GLY A 327 5.95 -1.39 22.05
N ASP A 328 6.01 -0.92 23.29
CA ASP A 328 6.16 0.50 23.62
C ASP A 328 7.53 1.08 23.22
N ASP A 329 8.50 0.23 22.89
CA ASP A 329 9.90 0.54 22.60
C ASP A 329 10.28 0.36 21.11
N VAL A 330 9.27 0.11 20.27
CA VAL A 330 9.42 -0.05 18.83
C VAL A 330 9.57 1.30 18.14
N ARG A 331 10.45 1.36 17.15
CA ARG A 331 10.55 2.48 16.19
C ARG A 331 10.36 1.98 14.76
N ILE A 332 9.68 2.76 13.93
CA ILE A 332 9.46 2.44 12.52
C ILE A 332 10.26 3.43 11.67
N HIS A 333 11.30 2.93 11.00
CA HIS A 333 12.26 3.74 10.23
C HIS A 333 11.80 3.93 8.79
N CYS A 334 10.54 4.34 8.60
CA CYS A 334 9.96 4.44 7.26
C CYS A 334 8.77 5.41 7.22
N ALA A 335 8.92 6.53 6.51
CA ALA A 335 7.87 7.54 6.32
C ALA A 335 6.73 7.10 5.36
N TYR A 336 6.78 5.86 4.87
CA TYR A 336 5.80 5.29 3.94
C TYR A 336 5.33 3.90 4.36
N HIS A 337 5.45 3.55 5.65
CA HIS A 337 5.15 2.21 6.17
C HIS A 337 3.71 1.79 5.88
N TYR A 338 2.73 2.65 6.16
CA TYR A 338 1.30 2.40 5.99
C TYR A 338 1.00 2.04 4.53
N ARG A 339 1.62 2.76 3.61
CA ARG A 339 1.53 2.54 2.17
C ARG A 339 2.17 1.24 1.72
N SER A 340 3.32 0.88 2.27
CA SER A 340 3.97 -0.42 2.01
C SER A 340 3.12 -1.59 2.51
N ILE A 341 2.56 -1.49 3.71
CA ILE A 341 1.62 -2.47 4.28
C ILE A 341 0.42 -2.63 3.36
N TYR A 342 -0.19 -1.50 3.02
CA TYR A 342 -1.38 -1.50 2.19
C TYR A 342 -1.09 -2.12 0.81
N ARG A 343 0.05 -1.80 0.19
CA ARG A 343 0.45 -2.45 -1.07
C ARG A 343 0.62 -3.95 -0.91
N ALA A 344 1.22 -4.42 0.17
CA ALA A 344 1.38 -5.86 0.39
C ALA A 344 0.02 -6.58 0.37
N PHE A 345 -1.02 -6.01 0.98
CA PHE A 345 -2.38 -6.56 0.89
C PHE A 345 -2.95 -6.54 -0.53
N LEU A 346 -2.66 -5.50 -1.32
CA LEU A 346 -3.09 -5.43 -2.72
C LEU A 346 -2.38 -6.45 -3.60
N ASP A 347 -1.07 -6.62 -3.44
CA ASP A 347 -0.28 -7.64 -4.14
C ASP A 347 -0.80 -9.04 -3.81
N ILE A 348 -1.16 -9.28 -2.55
CA ILE A 348 -1.80 -10.52 -2.13
C ILE A 348 -3.15 -10.69 -2.83
N LYS A 349 -4.03 -9.67 -2.78
CA LYS A 349 -5.33 -9.68 -3.46
C LYS A 349 -5.19 -10.00 -4.95
N GLU A 350 -4.26 -9.37 -5.65
CA GLU A 350 -3.98 -9.61 -7.07
C GLU A 350 -3.48 -11.04 -7.30
N SER A 351 -2.46 -11.48 -6.55
CA SER A 351 -1.87 -12.82 -6.71
C SER A 351 -2.86 -13.96 -6.43
N LEU A 352 -3.80 -13.74 -5.52
CA LEU A 352 -4.85 -14.69 -5.18
C LEU A 352 -6.15 -14.46 -5.97
N SER A 353 -6.19 -13.49 -6.88
CA SER A 353 -7.37 -13.15 -7.67
C SER A 353 -8.62 -12.87 -6.82
N ILE A 354 -8.46 -12.28 -5.63
CA ILE A 354 -9.57 -11.89 -4.75
C ILE A 354 -10.35 -10.76 -5.44
N GLN A 355 -11.64 -10.99 -5.71
CA GLN A 355 -12.49 -10.07 -6.48
C GLN A 355 -13.20 -9.04 -5.60
N GLU A 356 -13.37 -9.35 -4.31
CA GLU A 356 -14.09 -8.48 -3.40
C GLU A 356 -13.25 -7.26 -2.98
N GLU A 357 -13.88 -6.09 -2.99
CA GLU A 357 -13.26 -4.84 -2.53
C GLU A 357 -13.23 -4.76 -1.01
N GLY A 358 -12.22 -4.08 -0.46
CA GLY A 358 -12.06 -3.93 1.00
C GLY A 358 -11.67 -5.22 1.74
N VAL A 359 -11.34 -6.30 1.04
CA VAL A 359 -10.79 -7.53 1.63
C VAL A 359 -9.28 -7.40 1.81
N TYR A 360 -8.86 -7.34 3.07
CA TYR A 360 -7.45 -7.36 3.47
C TYR A 360 -7.09 -8.75 3.97
N PHE A 361 -6.65 -9.62 3.06
CA PHE A 361 -6.23 -11.00 3.35
C PHE A 361 -4.71 -11.12 3.40
N GLY A 362 -4.19 -11.80 4.42
CA GLY A 362 -2.77 -12.07 4.57
C GLY A 362 -2.19 -11.62 5.92
N CYS A 363 -0.89 -11.83 6.04
CA CYS A 363 -0.08 -11.48 7.19
C CYS A 363 1.31 -10.93 6.76
N PRO A 364 1.41 -9.74 6.13
CA PRO A 364 2.71 -9.10 5.93
C PRO A 364 3.46 -8.90 7.25
N TRP A 365 4.77 -8.73 7.22
CA TRP A 365 5.57 -8.54 8.44
C TRP A 365 6.74 -7.56 8.23
N PHE A 366 7.15 -6.88 9.30
CA PHE A 366 8.22 -5.87 9.25
C PHE A 366 9.61 -6.50 9.26
N ASN A 367 10.55 -5.94 8.50
CA ASN A 367 11.95 -6.33 8.58
C ASN A 367 12.60 -5.73 9.84
N ASP A 368 12.62 -6.49 10.94
CA ASP A 368 13.27 -6.08 12.19
C ASP A 368 14.79 -6.06 12.04
N GLU A 369 15.38 -4.92 12.38
CA GLU A 369 16.82 -4.72 12.34
C GLU A 369 17.58 -5.60 13.35
N GLY A 370 16.93 -5.94 14.48
CA GLY A 370 17.46 -6.85 15.48
C GLY A 370 17.39 -8.34 15.07
N PHE A 371 16.42 -8.68 14.21
CA PHE A 371 16.14 -10.06 13.79
C PHE A 371 15.88 -10.16 12.27
N LYS A 372 16.86 -9.73 11.47
CA LYS A 372 16.74 -9.69 10.01
C LYS A 372 16.32 -11.05 9.43
N GLY A 373 15.27 -11.05 8.62
CA GLY A 373 14.76 -12.26 7.98
C GLY A 373 13.82 -13.10 8.84
N PHE A 374 13.65 -12.78 10.13
CA PHE A 374 12.68 -13.44 11.00
C PHE A 374 11.32 -12.70 10.97
N PRO A 375 10.19 -13.41 10.88
CA PRO A 375 8.86 -12.81 10.79
C PRO A 375 8.38 -12.27 12.14
N THR A 376 8.99 -11.19 12.61
CA THR A 376 8.57 -10.41 13.78
C THR A 376 7.49 -9.39 13.41
N PHE A 377 6.65 -9.00 14.37
CA PHE A 377 5.67 -7.92 14.22
C PHE A 377 4.70 -8.16 13.04
N PRO A 378 3.89 -9.24 13.08
CA PRO A 378 2.96 -9.56 12.02
C PRO A 378 1.89 -8.47 11.89
N ILE A 379 1.51 -8.19 10.66
CA ILE A 379 0.43 -7.27 10.29
C ILE A 379 -0.73 -8.12 9.79
N VAL A 380 -1.79 -8.23 10.57
CA VAL A 380 -2.88 -9.17 10.28
C VAL A 380 -4.08 -8.44 9.69
N GLY A 381 -4.45 -8.80 8.46
CA GLY A 381 -5.59 -8.21 7.78
C GLY A 381 -6.94 -8.65 8.36
N ARG A 382 -7.98 -7.80 8.22
CA ARG A 382 -9.34 -8.05 8.72
C ARG A 382 -9.95 -9.37 8.25
N ALA A 383 -9.54 -9.90 7.10
CA ALA A 383 -10.02 -11.20 6.65
C ALA A 383 -9.75 -12.29 7.70
N HIS A 384 -8.64 -12.20 8.43
CA HIS A 384 -8.33 -13.12 9.53
C HIS A 384 -9.42 -13.16 10.59
N TYR A 385 -9.90 -11.99 11.03
CA TYR A 385 -10.97 -11.88 12.02
C TYR A 385 -12.30 -12.43 11.50
N ASN A 386 -12.57 -12.28 10.20
CA ASN A 386 -13.76 -12.86 9.58
C ASN A 386 -13.68 -14.40 9.52
N ILE A 387 -12.49 -14.95 9.38
CA ILE A 387 -12.23 -16.39 9.36
C ILE A 387 -12.24 -16.96 10.78
N TYR A 388 -11.62 -16.24 11.73
CA TYR A 388 -11.53 -16.57 13.14
C TYR A 388 -11.99 -15.38 13.99
N PRO A 389 -13.29 -15.30 14.36
CA PRO A 389 -13.82 -14.20 15.16
C PRO A 389 -13.15 -14.04 16.54
N GLY A 390 -12.44 -15.06 17.02
CA GLY A 390 -11.62 -15.00 18.23
C GLY A 390 -10.16 -14.62 18.00
N PHE A 391 -9.76 -14.23 16.79
CA PHE A 391 -8.37 -14.05 16.33
C PHE A 391 -7.55 -15.34 16.38
N ILE A 392 -7.40 -15.96 17.54
CA ILE A 392 -6.80 -17.29 17.71
C ILE A 392 -7.89 -18.35 17.57
N PRO A 393 -7.71 -19.38 16.71
CA PRO A 393 -8.66 -20.49 16.59
C PRO A 393 -8.98 -21.10 17.95
N GLU A 394 -10.27 -21.29 18.24
CA GLU A 394 -10.77 -21.69 19.56
C GLU A 394 -10.05 -22.91 20.16
N PRO A 395 -9.81 -24.02 19.42
CA PRO A 395 -9.14 -25.19 19.97
C PRO A 395 -7.67 -24.97 20.33
N HIS A 396 -7.07 -23.86 19.91
CA HIS A 396 -5.65 -23.57 20.04
C HIS A 396 -5.38 -22.38 20.97
N GLN A 397 -6.41 -21.77 21.58
CA GLN A 397 -6.24 -20.57 22.40
C GLN A 397 -5.30 -20.79 23.57
N ASP A 398 -5.43 -21.93 24.27
CA ASP A 398 -4.61 -22.25 25.44
C ASP A 398 -3.15 -22.62 25.09
N LEU A 399 -2.82 -22.77 23.81
CA LEU A 399 -1.45 -23.06 23.37
C LEU A 399 -0.55 -21.82 23.45
N PHE A 400 -1.12 -20.63 23.27
CA PHE A 400 -0.37 -19.38 23.16
C PHE A 400 -0.47 -18.61 24.48
N VAL A 401 0.58 -18.71 25.29
CA VAL A 401 0.70 -17.91 26.52
C VAL A 401 1.36 -16.57 26.20
N ASN A 402 2.66 -16.56 25.92
CA ASN A 402 3.39 -15.33 25.67
C ASN A 402 4.49 -15.37 24.60
N GLN A 403 4.54 -16.44 23.82
CA GLN A 403 5.46 -16.62 22.70
C GLN A 403 4.71 -17.23 21.51
N ASP A 404 5.40 -17.25 20.37
CA ASP A 404 5.06 -18.02 19.17
C ASP A 404 3.80 -17.63 18.39
N LEU A 405 3.01 -16.66 18.84
CA LEU A 405 1.85 -16.20 18.04
C LEU A 405 2.29 -15.56 16.72
N ASP A 406 3.37 -14.79 16.72
CA ASP A 406 3.92 -14.15 15.52
C ASP A 406 4.35 -15.15 14.44
N PRO A 407 5.25 -16.11 14.73
CA PRO A 407 5.63 -17.11 13.75
C PRO A 407 4.48 -18.05 13.37
N TYR A 408 3.51 -18.29 14.27
CA TYR A 408 2.29 -19.03 13.95
C TYR A 408 1.48 -18.32 12.85
N LEU A 409 1.16 -17.04 13.03
CA LEU A 409 0.40 -16.26 12.06
C LEU A 409 1.14 -16.16 10.72
N HIS A 410 2.44 -15.90 10.75
CA HIS A 410 3.27 -15.91 9.54
C HIS A 410 3.17 -17.24 8.80
N ARG A 411 3.40 -18.37 9.48
CA ARG A 411 3.41 -19.71 8.86
C ARG A 411 2.03 -20.10 8.33
N LEU A 412 0.96 -19.72 9.03
CA LEU A 412 -0.43 -19.95 8.60
C LEU A 412 -0.70 -19.29 7.25
N TYR A 413 -0.31 -18.03 7.07
CA TYR A 413 -0.52 -17.30 5.80
C TYR A 413 0.54 -17.59 4.74
N LEU A 414 1.77 -17.97 5.13
CA LEU A 414 2.80 -18.43 4.21
C LEU A 414 2.33 -19.64 3.39
N LYS A 415 1.50 -20.50 4.00
CA LYS A 415 0.81 -21.64 3.36
C LYS A 415 -0.05 -21.24 2.16
N PHE A 416 -0.44 -19.98 2.05
CA PHE A 416 -1.23 -19.43 0.95
C PHE A 416 -0.45 -18.38 0.14
N GLY A 417 0.87 -18.26 0.38
CA GLY A 417 1.71 -17.26 -0.29
C GLY A 417 1.41 -15.82 0.13
N SER A 418 0.72 -15.61 1.25
CA SER A 418 0.17 -14.31 1.66
C SER A 418 0.80 -13.75 2.94
N SER A 419 2.09 -14.04 3.17
CA SER A 419 2.87 -13.46 4.28
C SER A 419 4.23 -12.89 3.81
N PRO A 420 4.24 -11.86 2.95
CA PRO A 420 5.46 -11.26 2.43
C PRO A 420 6.17 -10.41 3.49
N CYS A 421 7.50 -10.36 3.41
CA CYS A 421 8.31 -9.39 4.16
C CYS A 421 8.16 -8.00 3.54
N LEU A 422 8.00 -6.98 4.38
CA LEU A 422 8.12 -5.58 3.98
C LEU A 422 9.60 -5.17 3.92
N SER A 423 10.31 -5.59 2.88
CA SER A 423 11.76 -5.41 2.74
C SER A 423 12.25 -3.97 2.92
N ASP A 424 11.42 -3.02 2.47
CA ASP A 424 11.73 -1.59 2.43
C ASP A 424 11.25 -0.84 3.68
N VAL A 425 10.65 -1.55 4.62
CA VAL A 425 10.11 -0.99 5.87
C VAL A 425 10.85 -1.64 7.02
N LYS A 426 11.78 -0.89 7.58
CA LYS A 426 12.58 -1.33 8.71
C LYS A 426 11.96 -0.88 10.01
N LEU A 427 12.14 -1.71 11.02
CA LEU A 427 11.76 -1.41 12.38
C LEU A 427 12.91 -1.80 13.31
N SER A 428 13.05 -1.10 14.42
CA SER A 428 13.97 -1.47 15.48
C SER A 428 13.22 -1.68 16.78
N ASN A 429 13.57 -2.74 17.48
CA ASN A 429 13.05 -3.09 18.80
C ASN A 429 14.20 -2.97 19.84
N HIS A 430 14.04 -2.13 20.86
CA HIS A 430 15.14 -1.79 21.77
C HIS A 430 15.29 -2.75 22.95
N HIS A 431 14.18 -3.28 23.47
CA HIS A 431 14.14 -4.16 24.66
C HIS A 431 13.66 -5.57 24.33
N GLY A 432 12.95 -5.78 23.23
CA GLY A 432 12.44 -7.09 22.86
C GLY A 432 13.49 -7.98 22.20
N GLY A 433 14.30 -8.66 23.00
CA GLY A 433 14.75 -10.01 22.66
C GLY A 433 16.21 -10.22 22.33
N ASN A 434 17.07 -9.19 22.30
CA ASN A 434 18.50 -9.44 22.22
C ASN A 434 18.99 -10.15 23.50
N ASP A 435 19.96 -11.08 23.39
CA ASP A 435 20.48 -11.82 24.55
C ASP A 435 21.24 -10.92 25.55
N LEU A 436 21.35 -9.62 25.24
CA LEU A 436 22.04 -8.62 26.06
C LEU A 436 21.11 -7.93 27.07
N VAL A 437 19.79 -7.97 26.85
CA VAL A 437 18.78 -7.37 27.72
C VAL A 437 17.82 -8.45 28.19
N GLU A 438 17.66 -8.58 29.51
CA GLU A 438 16.75 -9.54 30.11
C GLU A 438 15.32 -9.31 29.60
N ALA A 439 14.66 -10.38 29.15
CA ALA A 439 13.30 -10.29 28.64
C ALA A 439 12.35 -9.78 29.74
N ARG A 440 11.37 -8.94 29.35
CA ARG A 440 10.38 -8.39 30.28
C ARG A 440 9.58 -9.47 31.03
N TYR A 441 9.42 -10.64 30.41
CA TYR A 441 8.68 -11.79 30.94
C TYR A 441 9.42 -13.11 30.66
N ASP A 442 9.23 -14.09 31.54
CA ASP A 442 9.65 -15.47 31.30
C ASP A 442 9.01 -16.02 30.02
N ARG A 443 9.83 -16.51 29.09
CA ARG A 443 9.35 -16.99 27.79
C ARG A 443 8.74 -18.38 27.93
N ILE A 444 7.47 -18.53 27.59
CA ILE A 444 6.77 -19.83 27.56
C ILE A 444 6.43 -20.15 26.10
N PRO A 445 7.23 -21.03 25.46
CA PRO A 445 7.00 -21.42 24.07
C PRO A 445 5.68 -22.19 23.94
N ALA A 446 4.98 -21.97 22.83
CA ALA A 446 3.78 -22.72 22.49
C ALA A 446 4.18 -24.14 22.06
N VAL A 447 3.53 -25.16 22.62
CA VAL A 447 3.90 -26.56 22.36
C VAL A 447 3.28 -27.02 21.04
N ALA A 448 4.12 -27.52 20.14
CA ALA A 448 3.73 -28.20 18.89
C ALA A 448 2.81 -27.37 17.95
N TRP A 449 2.87 -26.04 18.00
CA TRP A 449 2.00 -25.18 17.19
C TRP A 449 2.22 -25.36 15.67
N ARG A 450 3.42 -25.78 15.25
CA ARG A 450 3.76 -25.98 13.84
C ARG A 450 2.98 -27.14 13.24
N GLU A 451 2.83 -28.22 13.98
CA GLU A 451 2.00 -29.37 13.63
C GLU A 451 0.53 -28.98 13.60
N LYS A 452 0.10 -28.13 14.55
CA LYS A 452 -1.28 -27.62 14.62
C LYS A 452 -1.73 -26.83 13.40
N ILE A 453 -0.82 -26.10 12.74
CA ILE A 453 -1.15 -25.38 11.49
C ILE A 453 -1.60 -26.34 10.39
N LEU A 454 -1.09 -27.57 10.38
CA LEU A 454 -1.46 -28.56 9.38
C LEU A 454 -2.82 -29.22 9.67
N GLU A 455 -3.41 -28.97 10.85
CA GLU A 455 -4.74 -29.46 11.17
C GLU A 455 -5.81 -28.76 10.32
N SER A 456 -6.84 -29.51 9.95
CA SER A 456 -7.95 -29.01 9.14
C SER A 456 -8.62 -27.78 9.74
N VAL A 457 -8.67 -27.69 11.08
CA VAL A 457 -9.27 -26.56 11.80
C VAL A 457 -8.59 -25.22 11.53
N CYS A 458 -7.32 -25.23 11.12
CA CYS A 458 -6.61 -24.03 10.66
C CYS A 458 -6.80 -23.81 9.16
N ILE A 459 -6.57 -24.82 8.31
CA ILE A 459 -6.49 -24.59 6.87
C ILE A 459 -7.86 -24.46 6.19
N GLU A 460 -8.84 -25.27 6.58
CA GLU A 460 -10.15 -25.33 5.91
C GLU A 460 -10.92 -24.01 5.98
N PRO A 461 -10.97 -23.29 7.12
CA PRO A 461 -11.66 -21.99 7.17
C PRO A 461 -11.05 -20.95 6.22
N ILE A 462 -9.72 -20.92 6.07
CA ILE A 462 -9.05 -20.02 5.13
C ILE A 462 -9.39 -20.41 3.69
N GLN A 463 -9.30 -21.70 3.35
CA GLN A 463 -9.64 -22.17 2.01
C GLN A 463 -11.08 -21.82 1.65
N LYS A 464 -12.01 -22.08 2.56
CA LYS A 464 -13.43 -21.75 2.39
C LYS A 464 -13.63 -20.25 2.18
N PHE A 465 -12.91 -19.40 2.92
CA PHE A 465 -12.97 -17.96 2.74
C PHE A 465 -12.43 -17.54 1.35
N LEU A 466 -11.28 -18.06 0.94
CA LEU A 466 -10.71 -17.76 -0.38
C LEU A 466 -11.63 -18.21 -1.51
N ASP A 467 -12.22 -19.41 -1.40
CA ASP A 467 -13.20 -19.88 -2.37
C ASP A 467 -14.39 -18.90 -2.47
N GLN A 468 -14.85 -18.32 -1.36
CA GLN A 468 -15.97 -17.36 -1.39
C GLN A 468 -15.61 -16.03 -2.09
N VAL A 469 -14.40 -15.50 -1.86
CA VAL A 469 -14.01 -14.16 -2.34
C VAL A 469 -13.32 -14.16 -3.72
N THR A 470 -12.98 -15.34 -4.25
CA THR A 470 -12.34 -15.50 -5.57
C THR A 470 -13.29 -15.96 -6.67
N MET A 471 -14.45 -16.55 -6.35
CA MET A 471 -15.40 -17.00 -7.38
C MET A 471 -15.94 -15.83 -8.20
N PRO A 472 -15.91 -15.90 -9.55
CA PRO A 472 -16.53 -14.87 -10.37
C PRO A 472 -18.04 -14.84 -10.13
N LYS A 473 -18.58 -13.65 -9.84
CA LYS A 473 -20.02 -13.46 -9.59
C LYS A 473 -20.91 -13.85 -10.78
N ASP A 474 -20.35 -13.88 -11.98
CA ASP A 474 -21.09 -14.01 -13.25
C ASP A 474 -20.85 -15.32 -14.01
N SER A 475 -20.14 -16.31 -13.45
CA SER A 475 -19.70 -17.45 -14.27
C SER A 475 -20.34 -18.79 -13.92
N ASN A 476 -21.08 -19.34 -14.88
CA ASN A 476 -21.23 -20.78 -15.16
C ASN A 476 -19.88 -21.44 -15.55
N SER A 477 -18.74 -20.84 -15.22
CA SER A 477 -17.42 -21.40 -15.52
C SER A 477 -17.04 -22.36 -14.40
N ASN A 478 -16.83 -23.63 -14.77
CA ASN A 478 -16.35 -24.68 -13.85
C ASN A 478 -14.87 -24.50 -13.46
N THR A 479 -14.24 -23.38 -13.80
CA THR A 479 -12.88 -23.05 -13.38
C THR A 479 -12.90 -22.52 -11.96
N ARG A 480 -13.03 -23.42 -10.98
CA ARG A 480 -12.75 -23.08 -9.58
C ARG A 480 -11.29 -22.66 -9.46
N PHE A 481 -11.05 -21.52 -8.81
CA PHE A 481 -9.71 -21.16 -8.35
C PHE A 481 -9.20 -22.29 -7.45
N GLN A 482 -8.29 -23.11 -7.96
CA GLN A 482 -7.54 -24.03 -7.12
C GLN A 482 -6.42 -23.24 -6.48
N GLY A 483 -6.77 -22.43 -5.48
CA GLY A 483 -5.81 -21.78 -4.59
C GLY A 483 -5.08 -22.84 -3.80
N HIS A 484 -4.10 -23.50 -4.41
CA HIS A 484 -3.41 -24.61 -3.78
C HIS A 484 -2.57 -24.10 -2.62
N SER A 485 -2.88 -24.64 -1.45
CA SER A 485 -2.02 -24.59 -0.28
C SER A 485 -0.58 -24.98 -0.66
N LEU A 486 0.36 -24.05 -0.49
CA LEU A 486 1.77 -24.21 -0.88
C LEU A 486 2.48 -25.24 -0.01
N LEU A 487 3.40 -26.01 -0.58
CA LEU A 487 4.28 -26.85 0.24
C LEU A 487 5.24 -25.95 1.01
N LEU A 488 5.31 -26.14 2.33
CA LEU A 488 6.28 -25.42 3.16
C LEU A 488 7.47 -26.34 3.41
N CYS A 489 8.65 -25.92 2.98
CA CYS A 489 9.88 -26.69 3.10
C CYS A 489 10.95 -25.83 3.75
N ASP A 490 11.49 -26.23 4.90
CA ASP A 490 12.60 -25.50 5.50
C ASP A 490 13.91 -26.20 5.09
N VAL A 491 14.84 -25.44 4.49
CA VAL A 491 16.16 -25.94 4.10
C VAL A 491 17.13 -25.58 5.21
N ILE A 492 17.47 -26.57 6.03
CA ILE A 492 18.39 -26.41 7.16
C ILE A 492 19.79 -26.81 6.71
N THR A 493 20.71 -25.85 6.70
CA THR A 493 22.10 -26.03 6.27
C THR A 493 23.04 -25.80 7.46
N PRO A 494 23.53 -26.88 8.11
CA PRO A 494 24.65 -26.75 9.04
C PRO A 494 25.92 -26.46 8.24
N SER A 495 26.60 -25.36 8.57
CA SER A 495 27.84 -24.92 7.93
C SER A 495 28.98 -25.00 8.94
N TYR A 496 29.98 -25.82 8.63
CA TYR A 496 31.22 -25.98 9.40
C TYR A 496 32.35 -25.22 8.70
N ARG A 497 32.98 -24.25 9.38
CA ARG A 497 34.09 -23.42 8.83
C ARG A 497 33.75 -22.56 7.60
N ILE A 498 32.46 -22.35 7.32
CA ILE A 498 31.87 -21.38 6.39
C ILE A 498 32.54 -21.32 5.00
N ASN A 499 31.89 -21.92 4.01
CA ASN A 499 32.20 -21.70 2.60
C ASN A 499 31.12 -20.81 1.96
N LEU A 500 31.45 -19.54 1.67
CA LEU A 500 30.50 -18.55 1.16
C LEU A 500 29.94 -18.93 -0.22
N ASP A 501 30.76 -19.49 -1.12
CA ASP A 501 30.31 -19.92 -2.45
C ASP A 501 29.22 -21.00 -2.35
N TYR A 502 29.33 -21.91 -1.37
CA TYR A 502 28.30 -22.93 -1.13
C TYR A 502 27.04 -22.33 -0.53
N LEU A 503 27.17 -21.42 0.44
CA LEU A 503 26.00 -20.76 1.04
C LEU A 503 25.24 -19.93 0.01
N GLU A 504 25.95 -19.18 -0.84
CA GLU A 504 25.35 -18.41 -1.93
C GLU A 504 24.58 -19.32 -2.90
N ARG A 505 25.20 -20.41 -3.37
CA ARG A 505 24.53 -21.39 -4.25
C ARG A 505 23.30 -22.02 -3.62
N ILE A 506 23.34 -22.32 -2.31
CA ILE A 506 22.18 -22.85 -1.57
C ILE A 506 21.07 -21.81 -1.52
N CYS A 507 21.39 -20.54 -1.23
CA CYS A 507 20.41 -19.45 -1.22
C CYS A 507 19.85 -19.12 -2.61
N MET A 508 20.54 -19.50 -3.70
CA MET A 508 20.11 -19.34 -5.08
C MET A 508 19.35 -20.55 -5.65
N ILE A 509 19.03 -21.57 -4.84
CA ILE A 509 18.22 -22.71 -5.30
C ILE A 509 16.85 -22.20 -5.76
N ASP A 510 16.51 -22.51 -7.02
CA ASP A 510 15.19 -22.19 -7.58
C ASP A 510 14.08 -22.89 -6.78
N VAL A 511 13.19 -22.10 -6.19
CA VAL A 511 12.04 -22.60 -5.44
C VAL A 511 10.86 -22.79 -6.41
N PRO A 512 10.29 -24.01 -6.53
CA PRO A 512 9.13 -24.24 -7.38
C PRO A 512 7.93 -23.34 -6.99
N PRO A 513 7.09 -22.92 -7.95
CA PRO A 513 6.02 -21.95 -7.67
C PRO A 513 4.97 -22.45 -6.66
N TYR A 514 4.80 -23.77 -6.53
CA TYR A 514 3.90 -24.43 -5.57
C TYR A 514 4.52 -24.62 -4.17
N MET A 515 5.75 -24.15 -3.95
CA MET A 515 6.49 -24.30 -2.71
C MET A 515 6.87 -22.92 -2.13
N ARG A 516 7.01 -22.86 -0.82
CA ARG A 516 7.68 -21.77 -0.11
C ARG A 516 8.75 -22.35 0.78
N THR A 517 9.91 -21.70 0.77
CA THR A 517 11.09 -22.19 1.44
C THR A 517 11.66 -21.15 2.38
N THR A 518 12.05 -21.60 3.58
CA THR A 518 12.88 -20.82 4.51
C THR A 518 14.27 -21.46 4.55
N PHE A 519 15.31 -20.68 4.25
CA PHE A 519 16.69 -21.13 4.38
C PHE A 519 17.20 -20.81 5.78
N ILE A 520 17.58 -21.84 6.53
CA ILE A 520 18.10 -21.73 7.90
C ILE A 520 19.55 -22.18 7.86
N ILE A 521 20.48 -21.21 7.89
CA ILE A 521 21.92 -21.48 7.90
C ILE A 521 22.40 -21.47 9.34
N ILE A 522 22.89 -22.61 9.82
CA ILE A 522 23.45 -22.77 11.16
C ILE A 522 24.96 -22.67 11.04
N ILE A 523 25.56 -21.68 11.71
CA ILE A 523 26.99 -21.42 11.64
C ILE A 523 27.65 -21.91 12.93
N ASP A 524 28.62 -22.81 12.79
CA ASP A 524 29.33 -23.42 13.91
C ASP A 524 30.25 -22.44 14.66
N ASN A 525 30.91 -21.54 13.93
CA ASN A 525 31.79 -20.52 14.48
C ASN A 525 31.45 -19.14 13.91
N PRO A 526 30.56 -18.37 14.56
CA PRO A 526 30.16 -17.05 14.06
C PRO A 526 31.33 -16.04 14.06
N GLY A 527 32.36 -16.22 14.89
CA GLY A 527 33.54 -15.35 14.89
C GLY A 527 34.31 -15.40 13.56
N GLN A 528 34.46 -16.59 12.98
CA GLN A 528 35.10 -16.75 11.68
C GLN A 528 34.32 -16.07 10.55
N LEU A 529 32.97 -16.02 10.62
CA LEU A 529 32.15 -15.28 9.67
C LEU A 529 32.45 -13.78 9.72
N VAL A 530 32.49 -13.23 10.94
CA VAL A 530 32.75 -11.80 11.16
C VAL A 530 34.12 -11.42 10.62
N ASP A 531 35.13 -12.25 10.87
CA ASP A 531 36.48 -12.02 10.36
C ASP A 531 36.53 -12.10 8.83
N LEU A 532 35.86 -13.08 8.21
CA LEU A 532 35.74 -13.20 6.76
C LEU A 532 35.11 -11.96 6.12
N PHE A 533 34.06 -11.39 6.71
CA PHE A 533 33.45 -10.15 6.22
C PHE A 533 34.39 -8.95 6.40
N ARG A 534 35.12 -8.86 7.52
CA ARG A 534 36.09 -7.78 7.73
C ARG A 534 37.24 -7.83 6.73
N THR A 535 37.67 -9.01 6.29
CA THR A 535 38.80 -9.16 5.36
C THR A 535 38.42 -9.10 3.89
N ASN A 536 37.16 -9.40 3.53
CA ASN A 536 36.71 -9.51 2.13
C ASN A 536 35.70 -8.42 1.69
N LEU A 537 35.33 -7.48 2.57
CA LEU A 537 34.62 -6.28 2.16
C LEU A 537 35.63 -5.25 1.62
N PRO A 538 35.52 -4.78 0.36
CA PRO A 538 36.38 -3.75 -0.20
C PRO A 538 36.25 -2.39 0.49
#